data_AF-A0A2U2NAS6-F1
#
_entry.id   AF-A0A2U2NAS6-F1
#
_cell.length_a   1.000
_cell.length_b   1.000
_cell.length_c   1.000
_cell.angle_alpha   90.00
_cell.angle_beta   90.00
_cell.angle_gamma   90.00
#
_symmetry.space_group_name_H-M   'P 1'
#
loop_
_entity.id
_entity.type
_entity.pdbx_description
1 polymer ?
#
loop_
_entity_poly.entity_id
_entity_poly.type
_entity_poly.pdbx_seq_one_letter_code
_entity_poly.pdbx_strand_id
1 'polypeptide(L)'
;MKGERMRCRLAAVTFTTLCVVGMACMLAGCAGQASNAGDGSAAGTADGYDLNAHYSAELKQARAQLKEQGDGFAVGILEDGVITQAELAEVNDRIVQCLTDYGYAKDSIDMGELGSMSVHPPSGMTQEESSAWGGSVNQDLQTCETRDGARTIWQLASAVQANPNNDGADIRQTIVDCYVREGLVEQSYTVDDYDRDSREGTGPFSDARRTDAGYRQKLEACG
;
A
#
# COMPACT_ATOMS: atom_id res chain seq x y z
N MET A 1 1.16 22.04 63.85
CA MET A 1 1.00 23.50 63.96
C MET A 1 1.24 24.11 62.59
N LYS A 2 0.29 24.95 62.11
CA LYS A 2 0.32 25.98 61.02
C LYS A 2 1.04 25.61 59.71
N GLY A 3 0.36 25.53 58.56
CA GLY A 3 -0.23 26.66 57.80
C GLY A 3 0.84 27.19 56.82
N GLU A 4 0.66 27.38 55.50
CA GLU A 4 -0.43 28.01 54.76
C GLU A 4 -0.39 27.64 53.26
N ARG A 5 -1.56 27.78 52.61
CA ARG A 5 -1.81 27.63 51.17
C ARG A 5 -1.67 28.99 50.46
N MET A 6 -1.21 29.02 49.22
CA MET A 6 -1.22 30.23 48.36
C MET A 6 -1.68 29.80 46.94
N ARG A 7 -3.00 29.80 46.68
CA ARG A 7 -3.88 30.86 46.16
C ARG A 7 -3.77 31.12 44.65
N CYS A 8 -4.72 30.49 43.97
CA CYS A 8 -5.26 30.76 42.63
C CYS A 8 -5.70 32.23 42.48
N ARG A 9 -5.51 32.83 41.29
CA ARG A 9 -6.15 34.08 40.89
C ARG A 9 -6.68 33.98 39.46
N LEU A 10 -7.98 33.71 39.36
CA LEU A 10 -8.83 34.16 38.25
C LEU A 10 -8.86 35.69 38.25
N ALA A 11 -8.81 36.30 37.06
CA ALA A 11 -9.27 37.67 36.86
C ALA A 11 -10.26 37.68 35.70
N ALA A 12 -11.54 37.77 36.05
CA ALA A 12 -12.62 38.18 35.16
C ALA A 12 -12.86 39.68 35.40
N VAL A 13 -12.95 40.47 34.33
CA VAL A 13 -13.56 41.81 34.38
C VAL A 13 -14.45 41.99 33.14
N THR A 14 -15.63 42.50 33.43
CA THR A 14 -16.89 42.53 32.70
C THR A 14 -17.12 43.82 31.89
N PHE A 15 -17.93 43.69 30.80
CA PHE A 15 -18.98 44.59 30.23
C PHE A 15 -18.76 46.13 30.26
N THR A 16 -19.03 46.91 29.20
CA THR A 16 -20.40 47.27 28.73
C THR A 16 -20.36 48.11 27.42
N THR A 17 -21.03 47.62 26.36
CA THR A 17 -21.99 48.26 25.40
C THR A 17 -21.90 49.74 24.97
N LEU A 18 -21.94 50.06 23.65
CA LEU A 18 -23.12 50.63 22.92
C LEU A 18 -22.95 50.81 21.39
N CYS A 19 -24.03 50.44 20.70
CA CYS A 19 -24.53 50.54 19.31
C CYS A 19 -24.01 51.61 18.32
N VAL A 20 -23.88 51.22 17.04
CA VAL A 20 -24.52 51.92 15.89
C VAL A 20 -25.04 50.89 14.87
N VAL A 21 -26.30 51.08 14.48
CA VAL A 21 -27.13 50.31 13.54
C VAL A 21 -26.80 50.71 12.10
N GLY A 22 -26.70 49.73 11.19
CA GLY A 22 -26.63 49.93 9.74
C GLY A 22 -27.40 48.82 9.01
N MET A 23 -28.65 49.11 8.68
CA MET A 23 -29.63 48.26 8.01
C MET A 23 -29.71 48.64 6.52
N ALA A 24 -29.60 47.66 5.60
CA ALA A 24 -30.43 47.55 4.37
C ALA A 24 -29.90 46.52 3.34
N CYS A 25 -30.81 45.61 2.95
CA CYS A 25 -31.09 45.07 1.60
C CYS A 25 -30.04 44.24 0.83
N MET A 26 -30.33 43.22 0.02
CA MET A 26 -31.51 42.39 -0.30
C MET A 26 -31.00 41.25 -1.23
N LEU A 27 -31.57 40.04 -1.06
CA LEU A 27 -31.88 39.00 -2.07
C LEU A 27 -30.98 38.81 -3.31
N ALA A 28 -30.27 37.68 -3.34
CA ALA A 28 -30.07 36.88 -4.55
C ALA A 28 -30.08 35.39 -4.17
N GLY A 29 -31.17 34.70 -4.50
CA GLY A 29 -31.22 33.24 -4.48
C GLY A 29 -30.60 32.70 -5.77
N CYS A 30 -29.88 31.58 -5.65
CA CYS A 30 -29.61 30.71 -6.78
C CYS A 30 -29.98 29.29 -6.37
N ALA A 31 -30.94 28.73 -7.10
CA ALA A 31 -31.32 27.34 -7.05
C ALA A 31 -30.32 26.49 -7.84
N GLY A 32 -30.09 25.27 -7.35
CA GLY A 32 -29.71 24.11 -8.16
C GLY A 32 -28.23 23.95 -8.48
N GLN A 33 -27.59 22.96 -7.86
CA GLN A 33 -27.23 21.74 -8.58
C GLN A 33 -26.88 20.64 -7.59
N ALA A 34 -27.68 19.56 -7.63
CA ALA A 34 -27.25 18.25 -7.18
C ALA A 34 -26.15 17.80 -8.15
N SER A 35 -24.91 17.95 -7.73
CA SER A 35 -23.79 17.27 -8.35
C SER A 35 -23.61 15.97 -7.59
N ASN A 36 -24.18 14.89 -8.14
CA ASN A 36 -23.66 13.55 -7.91
C ASN A 36 -22.20 13.56 -8.40
N ALA A 37 -21.28 13.93 -7.53
CA ALA A 37 -19.92 13.47 -7.64
C ALA A 37 -19.95 12.02 -7.16
N GLY A 38 -19.78 11.08 -8.10
CA GLY A 38 -19.50 9.71 -7.73
C GLY A 38 -18.25 9.71 -6.86
N ASP A 39 -18.40 9.28 -5.61
CA ASP A 39 -17.28 8.81 -4.80
C ASP A 39 -16.75 7.55 -5.49
N GLY A 40 -15.92 7.75 -6.50
CA GLY A 40 -14.81 6.87 -6.78
C GLY A 40 -13.72 7.22 -5.77
N SER A 41 -13.93 6.85 -4.51
CA SER A 41 -12.87 6.91 -3.51
C SER A 41 -11.75 5.99 -3.97
N ALA A 42 -10.65 6.57 -4.43
CA ALA A 42 -9.39 5.85 -4.54
C ALA A 42 -9.06 5.33 -3.13
N ALA A 43 -9.17 4.01 -2.91
CA ALA A 43 -9.00 3.41 -1.57
C ALA A 43 -7.54 3.33 -1.09
N GLY A 44 -6.58 3.81 -1.90
CA GLY A 44 -5.28 4.24 -1.40
C GLY A 44 -5.33 5.73 -1.12
N THR A 45 -5.68 6.11 0.10
CA THR A 45 -5.54 7.51 0.54
C THR A 45 -4.17 7.70 1.20
N ALA A 46 -3.74 8.95 1.39
CA ALA A 46 -2.49 9.27 2.09
C ALA A 46 -2.38 8.67 3.51
N ASP A 47 -3.49 8.13 4.04
CA ASP A 47 -3.62 7.60 5.39
C ASP A 47 -3.52 6.05 5.49
N GLY A 48 -3.52 5.32 4.36
CA GLY A 48 -3.38 3.85 4.31
C GLY A 48 -4.44 3.10 3.50
N TYR A 49 -4.54 1.79 3.74
CA TYR A 49 -5.44 0.82 3.09
C TYR A 49 -6.58 0.39 4.04
N ASP A 50 -7.80 0.87 3.81
CA ASP A 50 -8.97 0.53 4.65
C ASP A 50 -9.62 -0.80 4.22
N LEU A 51 -9.47 -1.82 5.06
CA LEU A 51 -10.03 -3.15 4.86
C LEU A 51 -11.49 -3.25 5.32
N ASN A 52 -11.97 -2.34 6.16
CA ASN A 52 -13.31 -2.42 6.73
C ASN A 52 -14.40 -2.18 5.67
N ALA A 53 -14.10 -1.38 4.66
CA ALA A 53 -15.07 -1.01 3.61
C ALA A 53 -15.47 -2.23 2.76
N HIS A 54 -14.49 -2.93 2.19
CA HIS A 54 -14.73 -3.95 1.16
C HIS A 54 -14.04 -5.30 1.41
N TYR A 55 -13.16 -5.40 2.42
CA TYR A 55 -12.35 -6.60 2.70
C TYR A 55 -12.59 -7.19 4.11
N SER A 56 -13.76 -6.92 4.71
CA SER A 56 -14.04 -7.30 6.10
C SER A 56 -14.00 -8.82 6.36
N ALA A 57 -14.31 -9.64 5.35
CA ALA A 57 -14.25 -11.10 5.45
C ALA A 57 -12.79 -11.60 5.47
N GLU A 58 -11.98 -11.09 4.55
CA GLU A 58 -10.55 -11.35 4.41
C GLU A 58 -9.79 -10.89 5.65
N LEU A 59 -10.11 -9.69 6.16
CA LEU A 59 -9.59 -9.15 7.41
C LEU A 59 -9.87 -10.10 8.59
N LYS A 60 -11.12 -10.58 8.72
CA LYS A 60 -11.49 -11.52 9.79
C LYS A 60 -10.74 -12.85 9.68
N GLN A 61 -10.61 -13.38 8.47
CA GLN A 61 -9.86 -14.61 8.20
C GLN A 61 -8.38 -14.44 8.54
N ALA A 62 -7.74 -13.38 8.04
CA ALA A 62 -6.33 -13.09 8.27
C ALA A 62 -6.04 -12.94 9.77
N ARG A 63 -6.85 -12.16 10.50
CA ARG A 63 -6.71 -12.04 11.97
C ARG A 63 -6.82 -13.38 12.68
N ALA A 64 -7.71 -14.27 12.26
CA ALA A 64 -7.85 -15.60 12.87
C ALA A 64 -6.60 -16.46 12.62
N GLN A 65 -6.15 -16.52 11.37
CA GLN A 65 -4.97 -17.27 10.96
C GLN A 65 -3.70 -16.79 11.68
N LEU A 66 -3.46 -15.47 11.70
CA LEU A 66 -2.29 -14.88 12.36
C LEU A 66 -2.31 -15.11 13.88
N LYS A 67 -3.49 -15.11 14.51
CA LYS A 67 -3.63 -15.47 15.93
C LYS A 67 -3.27 -16.93 16.19
N GLU A 68 -3.67 -17.85 15.31
CA GLU A 68 -3.29 -19.27 15.40
C GLU A 68 -1.78 -19.47 15.21
N GLN A 69 -1.15 -18.66 14.37
CA GLN A 69 0.29 -18.67 14.11
C GLN A 69 1.11 -17.97 15.22
N GLY A 70 0.47 -17.18 16.08
CA GLY A 70 1.13 -16.43 17.14
C GLY A 70 1.75 -15.11 16.68
N ASP A 71 1.38 -14.60 15.50
CA ASP A 71 1.91 -13.38 14.89
C ASP A 71 1.27 -12.12 15.49
N GLY A 72 1.58 -11.85 16.76
CA GLY A 72 1.01 -10.73 17.50
C GLY A 72 1.24 -9.35 16.86
N PHE A 73 2.35 -9.18 16.13
CA PHE A 73 2.65 -7.96 15.39
C PHE A 73 1.63 -7.71 14.25
N ALA A 74 1.49 -8.66 13.33
CA ALA A 74 0.52 -8.54 12.24
C ALA A 74 -0.93 -8.49 12.73
N VAL A 75 -1.26 -9.21 13.82
CA VAL A 75 -2.59 -9.09 14.46
C VAL A 75 -2.84 -7.66 14.94
N GLY A 76 -1.81 -6.98 15.48
CA GLY A 76 -1.88 -5.59 15.92
C GLY A 76 -2.11 -4.63 14.76
N ILE A 77 -1.36 -4.75 13.67
CA ILE A 77 -1.58 -3.94 12.44
C ILE A 77 -3.01 -4.10 11.95
N LEU A 78 -3.52 -5.34 11.96
CA LEU A 78 -4.85 -5.57 11.46
C LEU A 78 -5.95 -5.15 12.44
N GLU A 79 -5.69 -4.68 13.67
CA GLU A 79 -6.71 -4.57 14.73
C GLU A 79 -7.81 -3.54 14.43
N ASP A 80 -7.46 -2.38 13.90
CA ASP A 80 -8.42 -1.33 13.51
C ASP A 80 -8.98 -1.53 12.09
N GLY A 81 -8.37 -2.43 11.31
CA GLY A 81 -8.76 -2.75 9.95
C GLY A 81 -8.24 -1.75 8.92
N VAL A 82 -7.27 -0.91 9.26
CA VAL A 82 -6.59 -0.02 8.32
C VAL A 82 -5.09 -0.34 8.36
N ILE A 83 -4.52 -0.74 7.23
CA ILE A 83 -3.06 -0.89 7.12
C ILE A 83 -2.48 0.46 6.73
N THR A 84 -1.81 1.13 7.66
CA THR A 84 -1.22 2.45 7.40
C THR A 84 0.14 2.35 6.67
N GLN A 85 0.56 3.45 6.04
CA GLN A 85 1.89 3.55 5.43
C GLN A 85 3.02 3.35 6.44
N ALA A 86 2.83 3.82 7.68
CA ALA A 86 3.80 3.67 8.75
C ALA A 86 3.96 2.20 9.17
N GLU A 87 2.85 1.46 9.24
CA GLU A 87 2.87 0.03 9.55
C GLU A 87 3.50 -0.78 8.42
N LEU A 88 3.24 -0.45 7.15
CA LEU A 88 3.95 -1.06 6.02
C LEU A 88 5.45 -0.78 6.06
N ALA A 89 5.84 0.46 6.38
CA ALA A 89 7.25 0.78 6.59
C ALA A 89 7.88 -0.05 7.71
N GLU A 90 7.17 -0.25 8.84
CA GLU A 90 7.65 -1.10 9.93
C GLU A 90 7.76 -2.58 9.52
N VAL A 91 6.79 -3.11 8.77
CA VAL A 91 6.85 -4.46 8.18
C VAL A 91 8.11 -4.59 7.32
N ASN A 92 8.33 -3.65 6.41
CA ASN A 92 9.48 -3.63 5.51
C ASN A 92 10.80 -3.55 6.27
N ASP A 93 10.89 -2.70 7.29
CA ASP A 93 12.08 -2.56 8.13
C ASP A 93 12.40 -3.86 8.89
N ARG A 94 11.39 -4.60 9.35
CA ARG A 94 11.59 -5.91 10.01
C ARG A 94 12.14 -6.95 9.06
N ILE A 95 11.75 -6.91 7.79
CA ILE A 95 12.26 -7.81 6.75
C ILE A 95 13.70 -7.46 6.39
N VAL A 96 14.00 -6.17 6.19
CA VAL A 96 15.37 -5.70 5.98
C VAL A 96 16.25 -6.11 7.15
N GLN A 97 15.79 -5.93 8.40
CA GLN A 97 16.52 -6.36 9.59
C GLN A 97 16.75 -7.89 9.59
N CYS A 98 15.73 -8.68 9.29
CA CYS A 98 15.84 -10.14 9.19
C CYS A 98 16.95 -10.55 8.20
N LEU A 99 16.97 -9.96 7.01
CA LEU A 99 18.02 -10.23 6.03
C LEU A 99 19.40 -9.76 6.50
N THR A 100 19.49 -8.61 7.18
CA THR A 100 20.78 -8.19 7.76
C THR A 100 21.27 -9.15 8.85
N ASP A 101 20.36 -9.78 9.61
CA ASP A 101 20.69 -10.81 10.60
C ASP A 101 21.22 -12.09 9.93
N TYR A 102 20.77 -12.39 8.70
CA TYR A 102 21.33 -13.44 7.84
C TYR A 102 22.67 -13.08 7.20
N GLY A 103 23.11 -11.82 7.32
CA GLY A 103 24.41 -11.34 6.84
C GLY A 103 24.38 -10.62 5.49
N TYR A 104 23.19 -10.32 4.94
CA TYR A 104 23.07 -9.48 3.75
C TYR A 104 23.37 -8.01 4.10
N ALA A 105 24.08 -7.32 3.21
CA ALA A 105 24.39 -5.91 3.41
C ALA A 105 23.14 -5.06 3.16
N LYS A 106 22.85 -4.09 4.04
CA LYS A 106 21.62 -3.27 3.93
C LYS A 106 21.51 -2.54 2.58
N ASP A 107 22.63 -2.11 2.03
CA ASP A 107 22.74 -1.44 0.72
C ASP A 107 22.59 -2.37 -0.48
N SER A 108 22.58 -3.69 -0.26
CA SER A 108 22.29 -4.69 -1.30
C SER A 108 20.81 -5.06 -1.38
N ILE A 109 19.95 -4.53 -0.49
CA ILE A 109 18.54 -4.88 -0.39
C ILE A 109 17.72 -3.72 -0.96
N ASP A 110 17.02 -3.98 -2.05
CA ASP A 110 15.95 -3.12 -2.55
C ASP A 110 14.61 -3.61 -1.99
N MET A 111 13.86 -2.70 -1.38
CA MET A 111 12.56 -2.97 -0.78
C MET A 111 11.54 -1.94 -1.25
N GLY A 112 10.50 -2.40 -1.92
CA GLY A 112 9.32 -1.63 -2.28
C GLY A 112 8.28 -1.64 -1.16
N GLU A 113 7.32 -0.74 -1.27
CA GLU A 113 6.32 -0.47 -0.23
C GLU A 113 5.47 -1.71 0.13
N LEU A 114 5.06 -2.47 -0.88
CA LEU A 114 4.19 -3.65 -0.75
C LEU A 114 4.98 -4.97 -0.85
N GLY A 115 6.22 -4.98 -0.36
CA GLY A 115 7.02 -6.20 -0.24
C GLY A 115 7.68 -6.68 -1.54
N SER A 116 7.61 -5.90 -2.64
CA SER A 116 8.47 -6.17 -3.79
C SER A 116 9.92 -6.00 -3.36
N MET A 117 10.74 -7.04 -3.50
CA MET A 117 12.10 -6.99 -2.97
C MET A 117 13.11 -7.70 -3.84
N SER A 118 14.35 -7.24 -3.77
CA SER A 118 15.50 -7.84 -4.46
C SER A 118 16.73 -7.72 -3.58
N VAL A 119 17.57 -8.75 -3.57
CA VAL A 119 18.87 -8.73 -2.91
C VAL A 119 19.92 -8.92 -3.99
N HIS A 120 20.90 -8.02 -4.04
CA HIS A 120 21.95 -8.04 -5.06
C HIS A 120 23.19 -8.80 -4.59
N PRO A 121 23.79 -9.64 -5.46
CA PRO A 121 24.99 -10.37 -5.10
C PRO A 121 26.16 -9.39 -4.87
N PRO A 122 27.09 -9.73 -3.95
CA PRO A 122 28.35 -9.01 -3.83
C PRO A 122 29.11 -8.90 -5.16
N SER A 123 29.74 -7.76 -5.40
CA SER A 123 30.52 -7.53 -6.61
C SER A 123 31.68 -8.52 -6.74
N GLY A 124 31.92 -9.02 -7.95
CA GLY A 124 33.08 -9.86 -8.27
C GLY A 124 32.87 -11.37 -8.15
N MET A 125 31.64 -11.83 -7.88
CA MET A 125 31.29 -13.25 -7.94
C MET A 125 31.32 -13.79 -9.38
N THR A 126 31.74 -15.05 -9.52
CA THR A 126 31.54 -15.86 -10.73
C THR A 126 30.07 -16.23 -10.92
N GLN A 127 29.71 -16.74 -12.11
CA GLN A 127 28.33 -17.15 -12.40
C GLN A 127 27.88 -18.31 -11.51
N GLU A 128 28.76 -19.29 -11.24
CA GLU A 128 28.47 -20.40 -10.34
C GLU A 128 28.25 -19.92 -8.89
N GLU A 129 29.10 -19.01 -8.40
CA GLU A 129 28.96 -18.42 -7.06
C GLU A 129 27.67 -17.62 -6.93
N SER A 130 27.34 -16.80 -7.93
CA SER A 130 26.10 -16.03 -7.97
C SER A 130 24.86 -16.93 -7.97
N SER A 131 24.90 -18.05 -8.70
CA SER A 131 23.79 -19.01 -8.74
C SER A 131 23.57 -19.72 -7.40
N ALA A 132 24.65 -20.16 -6.74
CA ALA A 132 24.58 -20.77 -5.41
C ALA A 132 24.14 -19.77 -4.33
N TRP A 133 24.60 -18.53 -4.43
CA TRP A 133 24.19 -17.43 -3.56
C TRP A 133 22.69 -17.12 -3.71
N GLY A 134 22.18 -17.01 -4.94
CA GLY A 134 20.76 -16.78 -5.21
C GLY A 134 19.83 -17.86 -4.63
N GLY A 135 20.27 -19.12 -4.61
CA GLY A 135 19.54 -20.21 -3.96
C GLY A 135 19.38 -20.02 -2.45
N SER A 136 20.44 -19.54 -1.77
CA SER A 136 20.43 -19.25 -0.33
C SER A 136 19.55 -18.03 -0.03
N VAL A 137 19.69 -16.98 -0.84
CA VAL A 137 18.87 -15.76 -0.76
C VAL A 137 17.38 -16.09 -0.83
N ASN A 138 16.95 -16.92 -1.79
CA ASN A 138 15.54 -17.27 -1.91
C ASN A 138 15.00 -17.97 -0.65
N GLN A 139 15.78 -18.85 -0.02
CA GLN A 139 15.36 -19.52 1.21
C GLN A 139 15.26 -18.54 2.40
N ASP A 140 16.23 -17.64 2.53
CA ASP A 140 16.25 -16.65 3.61
C ASP A 140 15.12 -15.63 3.44
N LEU A 141 14.86 -15.19 2.19
CA LEU A 141 13.70 -14.36 1.85
C LEU A 141 12.40 -15.01 2.28
N GLN A 142 12.14 -16.26 1.88
CA GLN A 142 10.93 -16.99 2.27
C GLN A 142 10.78 -17.08 3.80
N THR A 143 11.90 -17.24 4.51
CA THR A 143 11.90 -17.28 5.97
C THR A 143 11.56 -15.90 6.56
N CYS A 144 12.16 -14.83 6.04
CA CYS A 144 11.88 -13.48 6.51
C CYS A 144 10.44 -13.06 6.21
N GLU A 145 9.93 -13.28 4.99
CA GLU A 145 8.56 -12.90 4.58
C GLU A 145 7.45 -13.61 5.37
N THR A 146 7.73 -14.80 5.88
CA THR A 146 6.78 -15.55 6.71
C THR A 146 6.84 -15.14 8.18
N ARG A 147 7.95 -14.54 8.61
CA ARG A 147 8.09 -14.00 9.95
C ARG A 147 7.15 -12.82 10.15
N ASP A 148 6.60 -12.71 11.36
CA ASP A 148 5.81 -11.57 11.80
C ASP A 148 4.57 -11.29 10.91
N GLY A 149 4.11 -12.28 10.13
CA GLY A 149 2.94 -12.16 9.24
C GLY A 149 3.09 -11.20 8.05
N ALA A 150 4.31 -10.79 7.69
CA ALA A 150 4.56 -9.76 6.66
C ALA A 150 3.86 -10.05 5.32
N ARG A 151 3.98 -11.29 4.82
CA ARG A 151 3.30 -11.72 3.59
C ARG A 151 1.80 -11.47 3.62
N THR A 152 1.12 -11.75 4.74
CA THR A 152 -0.32 -11.53 4.87
C THR A 152 -0.67 -10.05 4.83
N ILE A 153 0.13 -9.20 5.47
CA ILE A 153 -0.07 -7.74 5.46
C ILE A 153 0.07 -7.18 4.04
N TRP A 154 1.16 -7.50 3.34
CA TRP A 154 1.36 -7.04 1.96
C TRP A 154 0.29 -7.56 1.01
N GLN A 155 -0.15 -8.81 1.15
CA GLN A 155 -1.22 -9.38 0.32
C GLN A 155 -2.53 -8.62 0.50
N LEU A 156 -2.91 -8.27 1.73
CA LEU A 156 -4.13 -7.50 2.01
C LEU A 156 -4.04 -6.07 1.46
N ALA A 157 -2.92 -5.38 1.74
CA ALA A 157 -2.70 -4.03 1.22
C ALA A 157 -2.68 -4.00 -0.32
N SER A 158 -2.00 -4.97 -0.96
CA SER A 158 -1.98 -5.11 -2.42
C SER A 158 -3.36 -5.40 -3.00
N ALA A 159 -4.17 -6.24 -2.31
CA ALA A 159 -5.53 -6.52 -2.75
C ALA A 159 -6.39 -5.25 -2.74
N VAL A 160 -6.34 -4.46 -1.65
CA VAL A 160 -7.05 -3.17 -1.58
C VAL A 160 -6.55 -2.20 -2.64
N GLN A 161 -5.23 -2.14 -2.88
CA GLN A 161 -4.67 -1.28 -3.93
C GLN A 161 -5.19 -1.65 -5.32
N ALA A 162 -5.24 -2.95 -5.61
CA ALA A 162 -5.59 -3.45 -6.93
C ALA A 162 -7.10 -3.49 -7.19
N ASN A 163 -7.92 -3.81 -6.18
CA ASN A 163 -9.38 -3.76 -6.26
C ASN A 163 -10.00 -3.09 -5.02
N PRO A 164 -9.97 -1.75 -4.93
CA PRO A 164 -10.57 -0.96 -3.85
C PRO A 164 -11.99 -1.36 -3.43
N ASN A 165 -12.83 -1.77 -4.39
CA ASN A 165 -14.25 -2.03 -4.17
C ASN A 165 -14.55 -3.50 -3.83
N ASN A 166 -13.57 -4.40 -3.96
CA ASN A 166 -13.71 -5.86 -3.86
C ASN A 166 -14.98 -6.39 -4.55
N ASP A 167 -15.27 -5.87 -5.74
CA ASP A 167 -16.51 -6.14 -6.48
C ASP A 167 -16.43 -7.39 -7.38
N GLY A 168 -15.33 -8.14 -7.28
CA GLY A 168 -15.05 -9.29 -8.14
C GLY A 168 -14.61 -8.92 -9.56
N ALA A 169 -14.30 -7.65 -9.83
CA ALA A 169 -13.66 -7.25 -11.08
C ALA A 169 -12.34 -8.03 -11.28
N ASP A 170 -12.16 -8.56 -12.47
CA ASP A 170 -10.92 -9.21 -12.85
C ASP A 170 -9.85 -8.13 -13.08
N ILE A 171 -8.95 -7.95 -12.11
CA ILE A 171 -7.82 -7.01 -12.19
C ILE A 171 -7.01 -7.24 -13.47
N ARG A 172 -6.91 -8.49 -13.96
CA ARG A 172 -6.21 -8.79 -15.22
C ARG A 172 -6.89 -8.09 -16.39
N GLN A 173 -8.22 -7.99 -16.39
CA GLN A 173 -8.94 -7.23 -17.41
C GLN A 173 -8.59 -5.75 -17.33
N THR A 174 -8.47 -5.17 -16.13
CA THR A 174 -8.03 -3.77 -15.96
C THR A 174 -6.60 -3.55 -16.47
N ILE A 175 -5.69 -4.49 -16.20
CA ILE A 175 -4.31 -4.45 -16.73
C ILE A 175 -4.31 -4.56 -18.25
N VAL A 176 -5.06 -5.50 -18.82
CA VAL A 176 -5.22 -5.67 -20.28
C VAL A 176 -5.77 -4.40 -20.92
N ASP A 177 -6.82 -3.82 -20.35
CA ASP A 177 -7.43 -2.58 -20.84
C ASP A 177 -6.41 -1.43 -20.80
N CYS A 178 -5.57 -1.38 -19.77
CA CYS A 178 -4.47 -0.43 -19.69
C CYS A 178 -3.40 -0.67 -20.77
N TYR A 179 -2.98 -1.92 -20.97
CA TYR A 179 -1.98 -2.27 -21.98
C TYR A 179 -2.45 -1.90 -23.38
N VAL A 180 -3.73 -2.14 -23.67
CA VAL A 180 -4.38 -1.73 -24.93
C VAL A 180 -4.36 -0.20 -25.05
N ARG A 181 -4.75 0.51 -23.99
CA ARG A 181 -4.79 1.99 -23.95
C ARG A 181 -3.41 2.63 -24.14
N GLU A 182 -2.36 2.05 -23.56
CA GLU A 182 -0.97 2.54 -23.67
C GLU A 182 -0.27 2.12 -24.97
N GLY A 183 -0.95 1.31 -25.81
CA GLY A 183 -0.44 0.77 -27.06
C GLY A 183 0.66 -0.28 -26.87
N LEU A 184 0.66 -0.97 -25.72
CA LEU A 184 1.62 -2.04 -25.40
C LEU A 184 1.26 -3.36 -26.10
N VAL A 185 -0.04 -3.55 -26.40
CA VAL A 185 -0.62 -4.72 -27.09
C VAL A 185 -1.69 -4.28 -28.09
N GLU A 186 -2.14 -5.20 -28.94
CA GLU A 186 -3.22 -4.94 -29.91
C GLU A 186 -4.60 -4.95 -29.26
N GLN A 187 -5.59 -4.31 -29.90
CA GLN A 187 -6.97 -4.19 -29.40
C GLN A 187 -7.69 -5.54 -29.16
N SER A 188 -7.22 -6.62 -29.78
CA SER A 188 -7.78 -7.96 -29.60
C SER A 188 -7.11 -8.75 -28.46
N TYR A 189 -6.16 -8.16 -27.74
CA TYR A 189 -5.47 -8.82 -26.64
C TYR A 189 -6.44 -9.09 -25.48
N THR A 190 -6.41 -10.31 -24.95
CA THR A 190 -7.35 -10.79 -23.93
C THR A 190 -6.64 -11.12 -22.61
N VAL A 191 -7.43 -11.37 -21.56
CA VAL A 191 -6.91 -11.90 -20.28
C VAL A 191 -6.22 -13.27 -20.47
N ASP A 192 -6.73 -14.12 -21.36
CA ASP A 192 -6.09 -15.40 -21.66
C ASP A 192 -4.72 -15.21 -22.34
N ASP A 193 -4.58 -14.19 -23.18
CA ASP A 193 -3.29 -13.83 -23.77
C ASP A 193 -2.33 -13.30 -22.71
N TYR A 194 -2.81 -12.45 -21.81
CA TYR A 194 -2.04 -11.96 -20.67
C TYR A 194 -1.51 -13.11 -19.80
N ASP A 195 -2.37 -14.05 -19.42
CA ASP A 195 -2.00 -15.17 -18.56
C ASP A 195 -1.01 -16.12 -19.25
N ARG A 196 -1.20 -16.36 -20.56
CA ARG A 196 -0.26 -17.15 -21.36
C ARG A 196 1.09 -16.46 -21.44
N ASP A 197 1.11 -15.20 -21.87
CA ASP A 197 2.35 -14.47 -22.13
C ASP A 197 3.14 -14.19 -20.85
N SER A 198 2.45 -13.94 -19.73
CA SER A 198 3.05 -13.81 -18.40
C SER A 198 3.77 -15.09 -17.96
N ARG A 199 3.10 -16.25 -18.13
CA ARG A 199 3.67 -17.57 -17.81
C ARG A 199 4.84 -17.93 -18.72
N GLU A 200 4.76 -17.59 -20.00
CA GLU A 200 5.76 -17.96 -21.00
C GLU A 200 6.90 -16.94 -21.13
N GLY A 201 6.77 -15.76 -20.50
CA GLY A 201 7.73 -14.66 -20.65
C GLY A 201 7.76 -14.10 -22.08
N THR A 202 6.61 -14.10 -22.76
CA THR A 202 6.47 -13.65 -24.16
C THR A 202 5.66 -12.35 -24.24
N GLY A 203 5.44 -11.84 -25.46
CA GLY A 203 4.61 -10.65 -25.68
C GLY A 203 5.14 -9.44 -24.90
N PRO A 204 4.29 -8.78 -24.07
CA PRO A 204 4.68 -7.66 -23.21
C PRO A 204 5.81 -7.99 -22.23
N PHE A 205 5.97 -9.26 -21.87
CA PHE A 205 6.93 -9.73 -20.88
C PHE A 205 8.23 -10.25 -21.51
N SER A 206 8.42 -10.13 -22.82
CA SER A 206 9.65 -10.56 -23.47
C SER A 206 10.85 -9.69 -23.08
N ASP A 207 12.03 -10.31 -22.96
CA ASP A 207 13.26 -9.59 -22.57
C ASP A 207 13.62 -8.46 -23.55
N ALA A 208 13.30 -8.64 -24.83
CA ALA A 208 13.47 -7.60 -25.85
C ALA A 208 12.63 -6.34 -25.56
N ARG A 209 11.47 -6.48 -24.90
CA ARG A 209 10.61 -5.36 -24.51
C ARG A 209 11.02 -4.76 -23.16
N ARG A 210 11.43 -5.60 -22.20
CA ARG A 210 11.87 -5.15 -20.86
C ARG A 210 13.14 -4.29 -20.88
N THR A 211 13.96 -4.42 -21.93
CA THR A 211 15.17 -3.60 -22.11
C THR A 211 14.88 -2.20 -22.68
N ASP A 212 13.65 -1.95 -23.16
CA ASP A 212 13.20 -0.61 -23.57
C ASP A 212 12.65 0.14 -22.36
N ALA A 213 13.36 1.19 -21.93
CA ALA A 213 12.99 1.98 -20.75
C ALA A 213 11.62 2.68 -20.87
N GLY A 214 11.26 3.14 -22.08
CA GLY A 214 9.97 3.80 -22.31
C GLY A 214 8.81 2.80 -22.31
N TYR A 215 9.04 1.60 -22.83
CA TYR A 215 8.08 0.49 -22.74
C TYR A 215 7.89 0.05 -21.28
N ARG A 216 8.98 -0.07 -20.53
CA ARG A 216 8.96 -0.50 -19.13
C ARG A 216 8.20 0.49 -18.23
N GLN A 217 8.41 1.79 -18.42
CA GLN A 217 7.66 2.82 -17.70
C GLN A 217 6.15 2.73 -17.94
N LYS A 218 5.73 2.41 -19.18
CA LYS A 218 4.32 2.23 -19.51
C LYS A 218 3.74 0.95 -18.90
N LEU A 219 4.50 -0.13 -18.89
CA LEU A 219 4.14 -1.37 -18.20
C LEU A 219 3.88 -1.12 -16.71
N GLU A 220 4.84 -0.48 -16.03
CA GLU A 220 4.78 -0.14 -14.60
C GLU A 220 3.58 0.79 -14.29
N ALA A 221 3.14 1.62 -15.24
CA ALA A 221 1.97 2.49 -15.06
C ALA A 221 0.62 1.73 -15.12
N CYS A 222 0.62 0.49 -15.60
CA CYS A 222 -0.58 -0.33 -15.76
C CYS A 222 -0.80 -1.36 -14.65
N GLY A 223 0.18 -1.56 -13.77
CA GLY A 223 0.14 -2.52 -12.66
C GLY A 223 1.52 -2.83 -12.13
#